data_AF-A0A2G8MSX8-F1
#
_entry.id   AF-A0A2G8MSX8-F1
#
_cell.length_a   1.000
_cell.length_b   1.000
_cell.length_c   1.000
_cell.angle_alpha   90.00
_cell.angle_beta   90.00
_cell.angle_gamma   90.00
#
_symmetry.space_group_name_H-M   'P 1'
#
loop_
_entity.id
_entity.type
_entity.pdbx_description
1 polymer ?
#
loop_
_entity_poly.entity_id
_entity_poly.type
_entity_poly.pdbx_seq_one_letter_code
_entity_poly.pdbx_strand_id
1 'polypeptide(L)'
;MTDVRRWIGWGAALLIAVLLYSLHNILTPFLVGILLAYLADPLVDRLERVGLSRTWGVVVVFGLFTLLLMALLLVLVPLLAKQLLRLYELAPQMLDWLEHVALPWVQGRLGLADGFWKFDKIKAAIGAHMGQTTDIVGMLLSHATASSLALIAWLANMVLIPVVGFYLLRDWDLMMAKLRGLLPRQREPQVVSLAGECHEVLGAFVRGQLMVMLALGVIYSAGLMLVGLELGLLIGMLAGLAAIVPYMGFIIGIGAALVAGVFQFGGDLYPMLGIVAVFMVGQALEGMVLTPLLVGDRIGLHPVAVIFAILAGGELFGFTGVLLALPVAAVIMVLLRHVHDLYKESDMYAGDVDPDL
;
A
#
# COMPACT_ATOMS: atom_id res chain seq x y z
N MET A 1 5.25 -42.57 20.38
CA MET A 1 5.78 -41.26 20.84
C MET A 1 5.77 -40.18 19.75
N THR A 2 5.65 -40.56 18.47
CA THR A 2 5.57 -39.65 17.31
C THR A 2 4.24 -38.88 17.22
N ASP A 3 3.12 -39.50 17.60
CA ASP A 3 1.80 -38.85 17.50
C ASP A 3 1.58 -37.76 18.53
N VAL A 4 1.94 -37.98 19.80
CA VAL A 4 1.82 -36.96 20.87
C VAL A 4 2.64 -35.72 20.52
N ARG A 5 3.83 -35.88 19.93
CA ARG A 5 4.68 -34.76 19.50
C ARG A 5 4.09 -34.00 18.30
N ARG A 6 3.37 -34.68 17.40
CA ARG A 6 2.61 -34.04 16.32
C ARG A 6 1.42 -33.25 16.86
N TRP A 7 0.62 -33.81 17.76
CA TRP A 7 -0.53 -33.13 18.38
C TRP A 7 -0.10 -31.90 19.21
N ILE A 8 1.02 -31.98 19.93
CA ILE A 8 1.60 -30.82 20.63
C ILE A 8 2.02 -29.73 19.63
N GLY A 9 2.59 -30.11 18.48
CA GLY A 9 2.93 -29.17 17.41
C GLY A 9 1.72 -28.43 16.85
N TRP A 10 0.63 -29.16 16.55
CA TRP A 10 -0.62 -28.57 16.08
C TRP A 10 -1.29 -27.68 17.14
N GLY A 11 -1.27 -28.10 18.42
CA GLY A 11 -1.77 -27.29 19.53
C GLY A 11 -0.99 -25.99 19.71
N ALA A 12 0.34 -26.04 19.61
CA ALA A 12 1.19 -24.86 19.66
C ALA A 12 0.92 -23.92 18.46
N ALA A 13 0.77 -24.47 17.25
CA ALA A 13 0.45 -23.67 16.06
C ALA A 13 -0.90 -22.96 16.17
N LEU A 14 -1.93 -23.66 16.67
CA LEU A 14 -3.25 -23.06 16.91
C LEU A 14 -3.17 -21.95 17.95
N LEU A 15 -2.44 -22.17 19.05
CA LEU A 15 -2.29 -21.18 20.11
C LEU A 15 -1.57 -19.92 19.62
N ILE A 16 -0.51 -20.09 18.82
CA ILE A 16 0.18 -18.97 18.15
C ILE A 16 -0.79 -18.23 17.22
N ALA A 17 -1.58 -18.93 16.41
CA ALA A 17 -2.55 -18.29 15.51
C ALA A 17 -3.60 -17.47 16.26
N VAL A 18 -4.15 -18.00 17.35
CA VAL A 18 -5.12 -17.28 18.20
C VAL A 18 -4.49 -16.05 18.85
N LEU A 19 -3.25 -16.16 19.30
CA LEU A 19 -2.51 -15.08 19.94
C LEU A 19 -2.16 -13.96 18.94
N LEU A 20 -1.74 -14.32 17.73
CA LEU A 20 -1.51 -13.38 16.62
C LEU A 20 -2.78 -12.65 16.21
N TYR A 21 -3.92 -13.37 16.12
CA TYR A 21 -5.21 -12.76 15.84
C TYR A 21 -5.62 -11.76 16.94
N SER A 22 -5.45 -12.15 18.20
CA SER A 22 -5.81 -11.31 19.34
C SER A 22 -4.95 -10.05 19.47
N LEU A 23 -3.68 -10.12 19.06
CA LEU A 23 -2.71 -9.02 19.18
C LEU A 23 -2.49 -8.21 17.90
N HIS A 24 -3.25 -8.47 16.82
CA HIS A 24 -3.01 -7.88 15.49
C HIS A 24 -2.82 -6.34 15.51
N ASN A 25 -3.62 -5.60 16.29
CA ASN A 25 -3.55 -4.14 16.45
C ASN A 25 -2.23 -3.65 17.05
N ILE A 26 -1.62 -4.45 17.93
CA ILE A 26 -0.34 -4.11 18.57
C ILE A 26 0.81 -4.55 17.66
N LEU A 27 0.65 -5.63 16.89
CA LEU A 27 1.67 -6.10 15.95
C LEU A 27 1.82 -5.20 14.72
N THR A 28 0.78 -4.43 14.34
CA THR A 28 0.79 -3.61 13.12
C THR A 28 2.03 -2.69 13.00
N PRO A 29 2.36 -1.84 14.00
CA PRO A 29 3.55 -1.00 13.94
C PRO A 29 4.86 -1.79 13.90
N PHE A 30 4.91 -2.98 14.50
CA PHE A 30 6.09 -3.85 14.44
C PHE A 30 6.25 -4.47 13.06
N LEU A 31 5.17 -4.90 12.41
CA LEU A 31 5.20 -5.43 11.05
C LEU A 31 5.70 -4.37 10.05
N VAL A 32 5.19 -3.14 10.17
CA VAL A 32 5.67 -2.02 9.34
C VAL A 32 7.12 -1.68 9.65
N GLY A 33 7.51 -1.68 10.93
CA GLY A 33 8.90 -1.48 11.35
C GLY A 33 9.86 -2.55 10.81
N ILE A 34 9.45 -3.82 10.84
CA ILE A 34 10.19 -4.95 10.23
C ILE A 34 10.34 -4.73 8.73
N LEU A 35 9.27 -4.35 8.04
CA LEU A 35 9.32 -4.08 6.60
C LEU A 35 10.28 -2.92 6.28
N LEU A 36 10.20 -1.81 7.02
CA LEU A 36 11.09 -0.67 6.85
C LEU A 36 12.55 -1.05 7.12
N ALA A 37 12.81 -1.77 8.22
CA ALA A 37 14.14 -2.27 8.54
C ALA A 37 14.67 -3.15 7.42
N TYR A 38 13.89 -4.15 6.99
CA TYR A 38 14.23 -5.05 5.89
C TYR A 38 14.56 -4.30 4.58
N LEU A 39 13.82 -3.24 4.26
CA LEU A 39 14.06 -2.44 3.06
C LEU A 39 15.31 -1.57 3.15
N ALA A 40 15.62 -1.09 4.34
CA ALA A 40 16.77 -0.24 4.61
C ALA A 40 18.07 -1.04 4.83
N ASP A 41 17.98 -2.31 5.22
CA ASP A 41 19.10 -3.21 5.52
C ASP A 41 20.15 -3.29 4.40
N PRO A 42 19.80 -3.47 3.11
CA PRO A 42 20.78 -3.49 2.03
C PRO A 42 21.57 -2.17 1.87
N LEU A 43 21.00 -1.04 2.32
CA LEU A 43 21.69 0.25 2.32
C LEU A 43 22.68 0.33 3.48
N VAL A 44 22.31 -0.18 4.66
CA VAL A 44 23.19 -0.27 5.83
C VAL A 44 24.36 -1.21 5.53
N ASP A 45 24.11 -2.40 4.97
CA ASP A 45 25.15 -3.35 4.58
C ASP A 45 26.17 -2.76 3.60
N ARG A 46 25.71 -1.91 2.67
CA ARG A 46 26.61 -1.20 1.74
C ARG A 46 27.52 -0.22 2.48
N LEU A 47 27.02 0.46 3.50
CA LEU A 47 27.82 1.36 4.34
C LEU A 47 28.79 0.59 5.24
N GLU A 48 28.38 -0.56 5.77
CA GLU A 48 29.25 -1.43 6.55
C GLU A 48 30.44 -1.94 5.74
N ARG A 49 30.22 -2.31 4.47
CA ARG A 49 31.31 -2.70 3.55
C ARG A 49 32.32 -1.58 3.30
N VAL A 50 31.92 -0.32 3.48
CA VAL A 50 32.80 0.86 3.36
C VAL A 50 33.53 1.16 4.69
N GLY A 51 33.24 0.42 5.75
CA GLY A 51 33.95 0.49 7.04
C GLY A 51 33.19 1.20 8.17
N LEU A 52 31.93 1.59 7.96
CA LEU A 52 31.08 2.14 9.03
C LEU A 52 30.60 1.02 9.96
N SER A 53 30.56 1.27 11.27
CA SER A 53 29.90 0.34 12.20
C SER A 53 28.38 0.32 11.95
N ARG A 54 27.73 -0.82 12.15
CA ARG A 54 26.28 -1.02 11.94
C ARG A 54 25.41 0.12 12.46
N THR A 55 25.59 0.52 13.73
CA THR A 55 24.81 1.60 14.35
C THR A 55 24.95 2.93 13.61
N TRP A 56 26.16 3.30 13.17
CA TRP A 56 26.38 4.50 12.37
C TRP A 56 25.80 4.38 10.96
N GLY A 57 25.87 3.19 10.36
CA GLY A 57 25.19 2.89 9.10
C GLY A 57 23.68 3.12 9.20
N VAL A 58 23.04 2.60 10.26
CA VAL A 58 21.62 2.81 10.56
C VAL A 58 21.30 4.29 10.73
N VAL A 59 22.08 5.03 11.53
CA VAL A 59 21.86 6.47 11.75
C VAL A 59 21.96 7.25 10.45
N VAL A 60 22.94 6.95 9.59
CA VAL A 60 23.09 7.61 8.29
C VAL A 60 21.91 7.29 7.37
N VAL A 61 21.49 6.02 7.27
CA VAL A 61 20.37 5.63 6.40
C VAL A 61 19.05 6.24 6.88
N PHE A 62 18.75 6.16 8.19
CA PHE A 62 17.55 6.78 8.75
C PHE A 62 17.59 8.31 8.63
N GLY A 63 18.75 8.94 8.87
CA GLY A 63 18.94 10.37 8.70
C GLY A 63 18.72 10.82 7.26
N LEU A 64 19.32 10.11 6.30
CA LEU A 64 19.14 10.36 4.87
C LEU A 64 17.68 10.19 4.44
N PHE A 65 17.03 9.10 4.85
CA PHE A 65 15.63 8.86 4.51
C PHE A 65 14.71 9.92 5.10
N THR A 66 14.94 10.30 6.36
CA THR A 66 14.21 11.39 7.03
C THR A 66 14.43 12.72 6.33
N LEU A 67 15.65 13.02 5.90
CA LEU A 67 15.99 14.26 5.20
C LEU A 67 15.37 14.31 3.80
N LEU A 68 15.43 13.21 3.04
CA LEU A 68 14.77 13.09 1.74
C LEU A 68 13.24 13.22 1.87
N LEU A 69 12.65 12.56 2.85
CA LEU A 69 11.21 12.67 3.12
C LEU A 69 10.84 14.10 3.52
N MET A 70 11.62 14.74 4.40
CA MET A 70 11.40 16.13 4.80
C MET A 70 11.50 17.08 3.60
N ALA A 71 12.53 16.94 2.76
CA ALA A 71 12.69 17.75 1.55
C ALA A 71 11.52 17.56 0.57
N LEU A 72 11.10 16.30 0.36
CA LEU A 72 9.93 15.98 -0.46
C LEU A 72 8.67 16.65 0.11
N LEU A 73 8.41 16.53 1.42
CA LEU A 73 7.26 17.15 2.06
C LEU A 73 7.32 18.68 2.00
N LEU A 74 8.48 19.31 2.17
CA LEU A 74 8.63 20.76 2.09
C LEU A 74 8.31 21.32 0.71
N VAL A 75 8.55 20.56 -0.37
CA VAL A 75 8.17 20.96 -1.73
C VAL A 75 6.72 20.56 -2.04
N LEU A 76 6.34 19.35 -1.64
CA LEU A 76 5.06 18.75 -2.02
C LEU A 76 3.90 19.35 -1.22
N VAL A 77 4.01 19.46 0.11
CA VAL A 77 2.95 19.99 0.98
C VAL A 77 2.46 21.37 0.54
N PRO A 78 3.30 22.40 0.29
CA PRO A 78 2.79 23.70 -0.14
C PRO A 78 2.17 23.65 -1.54
N LEU A 79 2.64 22.76 -2.41
CA LEU A 79 2.09 22.58 -3.75
C LEU A 79 0.69 21.95 -3.69
N LEU A 80 0.54 20.90 -2.89
CA LEU A 80 -0.75 20.28 -2.62
C LEU A 80 -1.67 21.23 -1.84
N ALA A 81 -1.16 22.03 -0.90
CA ALA A 81 -1.96 22.98 -0.14
C ALA A 81 -2.61 24.03 -1.04
N LYS A 82 -1.87 24.56 -2.03
CA LYS A 82 -2.45 25.47 -3.04
C LYS A 82 -3.55 24.78 -3.85
N GLN A 83 -3.36 23.52 -4.22
CA GLN A 83 -4.36 22.75 -4.96
C GLN A 83 -5.59 22.38 -4.11
N LEU A 84 -5.39 22.11 -2.83
CA LEU A 84 -6.48 21.87 -1.86
C LEU A 84 -7.28 23.14 -1.59
N LEU A 85 -6.62 24.30 -1.44
CA LEU A 85 -7.31 25.59 -1.33
C LEU A 85 -8.13 25.88 -2.58
N ARG A 86 -7.58 25.61 -3.76
CA ARG A 86 -8.32 25.74 -5.03
C ARG A 86 -9.53 24.79 -5.08
N LEU A 87 -9.37 23.54 -4.68
CA LEU A 87 -10.48 22.58 -4.58
C LEU A 87 -11.56 23.08 -3.61
N TYR A 88 -11.16 23.67 -2.49
CA TYR A 88 -12.08 24.24 -1.50
C TYR A 88 -12.84 25.45 -2.03
N GLU A 89 -12.19 26.34 -2.81
CA GLU A 89 -12.84 27.45 -3.51
C GLU A 89 -13.86 26.96 -4.55
N LEU A 90 -13.57 25.84 -5.23
CA LEU A 90 -14.43 25.25 -6.24
C LEU A 90 -15.56 24.40 -5.64
N ALA A 91 -15.40 23.87 -4.42
CA ALA A 91 -16.37 23.00 -3.75
C ALA A 91 -17.83 23.53 -3.71
N PRO A 92 -18.13 24.80 -3.36
CA PRO A 92 -19.50 25.30 -3.37
C PRO A 92 -20.10 25.32 -4.78
N GLN A 93 -19.29 25.70 -5.79
CA GLN A 93 -19.71 25.66 -7.20
C GLN A 93 -19.96 24.22 -7.65
N MET A 94 -19.18 23.26 -7.14
CA MET A 94 -19.38 21.84 -7.42
C MET A 94 -20.72 21.34 -6.88
N LEU A 95 -21.08 21.73 -5.65
CA LEU A 95 -22.35 21.38 -5.02
C LEU A 95 -23.54 22.01 -5.74
N ASP A 96 -23.43 23.29 -6.12
CA ASP A 96 -24.48 24.00 -6.85
C ASP A 96 -24.76 23.38 -8.23
N TRP A 97 -23.71 23.01 -8.97
CA TRP A 97 -23.88 22.30 -10.25
C TRP A 97 -24.43 20.89 -10.06
N LEU A 98 -24.04 20.18 -9.00
CA LEU A 98 -24.57 18.85 -8.70
C LEU A 98 -26.08 18.90 -8.45
N GLU A 99 -26.55 19.91 -7.71
CA GLU A 99 -27.95 20.15 -7.38
C GLU A 99 -28.77 20.58 -8.60
N HIS A 100 -28.25 21.51 -9.40
CA HIS A 100 -29.03 22.16 -10.47
C HIS A 100 -28.84 21.57 -11.87
N VAL A 101 -27.78 20.78 -12.11
CA VAL A 101 -27.47 20.22 -13.43
C VAL A 101 -27.40 18.69 -13.39
N ALA A 102 -26.55 18.12 -12.52
CA ALA A 102 -26.31 16.68 -12.52
C ALA A 102 -27.54 15.88 -12.07
N LEU A 103 -28.14 16.28 -10.94
CA LEU A 103 -29.29 15.58 -10.37
C LEU A 103 -30.51 15.57 -11.30
N PRO A 104 -30.96 16.70 -11.85
CA PRO A 104 -32.08 16.70 -12.80
C PRO A 104 -31.79 15.87 -14.06
N TRP A 105 -30.55 15.87 -14.55
CA TRP A 105 -30.16 15.07 -15.70
C TRP A 105 -30.21 13.56 -15.39
N VAL A 106 -29.70 13.13 -14.24
CA VAL A 106 -29.73 11.72 -13.80
C VAL A 106 -31.16 11.28 -13.51
N GLN A 107 -31.95 12.09 -12.80
CA GLN A 107 -33.35 11.81 -12.48
C GLN A 107 -34.20 11.68 -13.75
N GLY A 108 -34.02 12.58 -14.71
CA GLY A 108 -34.73 12.54 -16.00
C GLY A 108 -34.36 11.33 -16.87
N ARG A 109 -33.16 10.77 -16.72
CA ARG A 109 -32.69 9.62 -17.52
C ARG A 109 -32.96 8.27 -16.87
N LEU A 110 -32.94 8.20 -15.54
CA LEU A 110 -33.10 6.97 -14.76
C LEU A 110 -34.48 6.84 -14.08
N GLY A 111 -35.34 7.86 -14.15
CA GLY A 111 -36.68 7.83 -13.56
C GLY A 111 -36.67 7.76 -12.02
N LEU A 112 -35.65 8.34 -11.38
CA LEU A 112 -35.50 8.34 -9.92
C LEU A 112 -36.44 9.37 -9.30
N ALA A 113 -37.04 9.03 -8.16
CA ALA A 113 -37.95 9.92 -7.44
C ALA A 113 -37.25 11.18 -6.89
N ASP A 114 -38.01 12.28 -6.82
CA ASP A 114 -37.55 13.55 -6.24
C ASP A 114 -37.16 13.36 -4.77
N GLY A 115 -35.93 13.76 -4.41
CA GLY A 115 -35.43 13.69 -3.04
C GLY A 115 -34.71 12.39 -2.63
N PHE A 116 -34.33 11.52 -3.57
CA PHE A 116 -33.52 10.33 -3.27
C PHE A 116 -32.18 10.65 -2.57
N TRP A 117 -31.61 11.84 -2.85
CA TRP A 117 -30.38 12.32 -2.21
C TRP A 117 -30.64 13.58 -1.37
N LYS A 118 -30.30 13.56 -0.07
CA LYS A 118 -30.44 14.70 0.86
C LYS A 118 -29.18 15.56 0.90
N PHE A 119 -28.94 16.35 -0.13
CA PHE A 119 -27.76 17.22 -0.23
C PHE A 119 -27.79 18.44 0.69
N ASP A 120 -28.96 18.83 1.21
CA ASP A 120 -29.09 19.94 2.16
C ASP A 120 -28.19 19.78 3.40
N LYS A 121 -28.05 18.53 3.88
CA LYS A 121 -27.17 18.23 5.02
C LYS A 121 -25.68 18.34 4.66
N ILE A 122 -25.32 17.99 3.43
CA ILE A 122 -23.93 18.08 2.93
C ILE A 122 -23.58 19.55 2.67
N LYS A 123 -24.49 20.32 2.07
CA LYS A 123 -24.34 21.76 1.80
C LYS A 123 -24.31 22.56 3.11
N ALA A 124 -25.15 22.22 4.08
CA ALA A 124 -25.11 22.80 5.42
C ALA A 124 -23.84 22.41 6.19
N ALA A 125 -23.38 21.16 6.08
CA ALA A 125 -22.11 20.74 6.67
C ALA A 125 -20.94 21.49 6.04
N ILE A 126 -20.81 21.51 4.71
CA ILE A 126 -19.71 22.20 4.03
C ILE A 126 -19.80 23.72 4.28
N GLY A 127 -20.97 24.33 4.13
CA GLY A 127 -21.22 25.76 4.36
C GLY A 127 -20.96 26.23 5.79
N ALA A 128 -21.29 25.41 6.81
CA ALA A 128 -20.96 25.71 8.20
C ALA A 128 -19.45 25.73 8.46
N HIS A 129 -18.69 24.92 7.71
CA HIS A 129 -17.24 24.89 7.78
C HIS A 129 -16.58 25.93 6.83
N MET A 130 -17.30 26.44 5.81
CA MET A 130 -16.77 27.41 4.84
C MET A 130 -16.39 28.77 5.45
N GLY A 131 -17.08 29.20 6.52
CA GLY A 131 -16.80 30.46 7.24
C GLY A 131 -15.68 30.39 8.28
N GLN A 132 -15.16 29.19 8.57
CA GLN A 132 -14.11 28.96 9.57
C GLN A 132 -12.79 28.54 8.91
N THR A 133 -12.34 29.27 7.89
CA THR A 133 -11.07 29.00 7.18
C THR A 133 -9.85 29.01 8.11
N THR A 134 -9.96 29.57 9.32
CA THR A 134 -8.89 29.60 10.34
C THR A 134 -8.89 28.39 11.28
N ASP A 135 -9.96 27.59 11.34
CA ASP A 135 -10.12 26.57 12.38
C ASP A 135 -10.10 25.13 11.83
N ILE A 136 -9.29 24.88 10.79
CA ILE A 136 -8.90 23.52 10.38
C ILE A 136 -8.30 22.76 11.58
N VAL A 137 -7.59 23.48 12.44
CA VAL A 137 -7.09 22.99 13.73
C VAL A 137 -8.25 22.66 14.68
N GLY A 138 -9.26 23.54 14.81
CA GLY A 138 -10.48 23.28 15.58
C GLY A 138 -11.32 22.10 15.06
N MET A 139 -11.36 21.86 13.75
CA MET A 139 -12.05 20.73 13.12
C MET A 139 -11.31 19.40 13.36
N LEU A 140 -9.98 19.42 13.26
CA LEU A 140 -9.12 18.30 13.68
C LEU A 140 -9.28 18.02 15.18
N LEU A 141 -9.39 19.06 16.00
CA LEU A 141 -9.59 18.96 17.46
C LEU A 141 -11.02 18.52 17.84
N SER A 142 -12.05 18.90 17.09
CA SER A 142 -13.43 18.49 17.35
C SER A 142 -13.71 17.06 16.88
N HIS A 143 -13.05 16.60 15.82
CA HIS A 143 -12.98 15.17 15.51
C HIS A 143 -12.02 14.42 16.47
N ALA A 144 -11.07 15.12 17.08
CA ALA A 144 -10.24 14.56 18.15
C ALA A 144 -11.01 14.30 19.44
N THR A 145 -12.12 14.97 19.74
CA THR A 145 -12.89 14.67 20.96
C THR A 145 -13.78 13.43 20.81
N ALA A 146 -14.28 13.13 19.60
CA ALA A 146 -15.03 11.91 19.32
C ALA A 146 -14.13 10.67 19.06
N SER A 147 -12.88 10.88 18.65
CA SER A 147 -11.91 9.83 18.28
C SER A 147 -10.53 10.01 18.95
N SER A 148 -10.47 10.59 20.16
CA SER A 148 -9.21 10.90 20.88
C SER A 148 -8.30 9.69 20.98
N LEU A 149 -8.87 8.52 21.27
CA LEU A 149 -8.16 7.25 21.32
C LEU A 149 -7.57 6.84 19.96
N ALA A 150 -8.27 7.09 18.86
CA ALA A 150 -7.77 6.76 17.51
C ALA A 150 -6.64 7.71 17.09
N LEU A 151 -6.73 9.00 17.42
CA LEU A 151 -5.64 9.95 17.18
C LEU A 151 -4.42 9.65 18.03
N ILE A 152 -4.61 9.31 19.31
CA ILE A 152 -3.52 8.88 20.18
C ILE A 152 -2.87 7.61 19.61
N ALA A 153 -3.66 6.63 19.17
CA ALA A 153 -3.15 5.42 18.54
C ALA A 153 -2.38 5.72 17.24
N TRP A 154 -2.88 6.64 16.41
CA TRP A 154 -2.20 7.06 15.19
C TRP A 154 -0.88 7.77 15.48
N LEU A 155 -0.86 8.72 16.41
CA LEU A 155 0.37 9.41 16.85
C LEU A 155 1.37 8.43 17.47
N ALA A 156 0.89 7.51 18.31
CA ALA A 156 1.70 6.46 18.89
C ALA A 156 2.32 5.59 17.79
N ASN A 157 1.56 5.16 16.79
CA ASN A 157 2.08 4.41 15.64
C ASN A 157 3.10 5.22 14.83
N MET A 158 2.85 6.51 14.61
CA MET A 158 3.74 7.39 13.85
C MET A 158 5.13 7.52 14.51
N VAL A 159 5.19 7.49 15.85
CA VAL A 159 6.45 7.51 16.60
C VAL A 159 7.03 6.09 16.76
N LEU A 160 6.17 5.10 17.01
CA LEU A 160 6.59 3.74 17.31
C LEU A 160 7.20 3.05 16.08
N ILE A 161 6.64 3.25 14.88
CA ILE A 161 7.13 2.61 13.65
C ILE A 161 8.60 2.97 13.37
N PRO A 162 9.01 4.25 13.33
CA PRO A 162 10.43 4.61 13.15
C PRO A 162 11.33 4.09 14.27
N VAL A 163 10.87 4.14 15.53
CA VAL A 163 11.65 3.65 16.67
C VAL A 163 11.88 2.14 16.54
N VAL A 164 10.83 1.37 16.31
CA VAL A 164 10.92 -0.09 16.14
C VAL A 164 11.76 -0.42 14.93
N GLY A 165 11.55 0.26 13.80
CA GLY A 165 12.38 0.10 12.59
C GLY A 165 13.86 0.38 12.84
N PHE A 166 14.20 1.40 13.62
CA PHE A 166 15.59 1.71 13.97
C PHE A 166 16.25 0.59 14.78
N TYR A 167 15.58 0.13 15.85
CA TYR A 167 16.11 -0.95 16.69
C TYR A 167 16.24 -2.26 15.91
N LEU A 168 15.21 -2.61 15.12
CA LEU A 168 15.23 -3.82 14.29
C LEU A 168 16.33 -3.77 13.24
N LEU A 169 16.53 -2.63 12.58
CA LEU A 169 17.58 -2.46 11.57
C LEU A 169 18.97 -2.56 12.19
N ARG A 170 19.17 -1.91 13.35
CA ARG A 170 20.44 -1.97 14.09
C ARG A 170 20.79 -3.40 14.50
N ASP A 171 19.82 -4.14 15.03
CA ASP A 171 20.06 -5.47 15.60
C ASP A 171 19.72 -6.61 14.62
N TRP A 172 19.45 -6.30 13.35
CA TRP A 172 18.98 -7.23 12.33
C TRP A 172 19.90 -8.45 12.15
N ASP A 173 21.20 -8.24 11.94
CA ASP A 173 22.18 -9.33 11.77
C ASP A 173 22.24 -10.27 12.97
N LEU A 174 22.25 -9.69 14.17
CA LEU A 174 22.26 -10.43 15.43
C LEU A 174 20.99 -11.25 15.58
N MET A 175 19.84 -10.69 15.22
CA MET A 175 18.55 -11.36 15.26
C MET A 175 18.49 -12.50 14.24
N MET A 176 18.96 -12.26 13.01
CA MET A 176 18.98 -13.27 11.95
C MET A 176 19.97 -14.41 12.26
N ALA A 177 21.13 -14.10 12.85
CA ALA A 177 22.09 -15.10 13.32
C ALA A 177 21.50 -15.99 14.44
N LYS A 178 20.76 -15.40 15.39
CA LYS A 178 20.05 -16.15 16.43
C LYS A 178 18.94 -17.03 15.85
N LEU A 179 18.14 -16.50 14.93
CA LEU A 179 17.10 -17.27 14.23
C LEU A 179 17.70 -18.45 13.48
N ARG A 180 18.81 -18.23 12.76
CA ARG A 180 19.56 -19.29 12.09
C ARG A 180 20.09 -20.34 13.07
N GLY A 181 20.51 -19.93 14.27
CA GLY A 181 20.96 -20.83 15.34
C GLY A 181 19.88 -21.73 15.94
N LEU A 182 18.60 -21.38 15.80
CA LEU A 182 17.46 -22.19 16.23
C LEU A 182 17.11 -23.32 15.23
N LEU A 183 17.65 -23.26 14.01
CA LEU A 183 17.34 -24.23 12.98
C LEU A 183 18.07 -25.57 13.22
N PRO A 184 17.40 -26.72 13.00
CA PRO A 184 18.07 -28.00 12.97
C PRO A 184 19.17 -28.02 11.90
N ARG A 185 20.40 -28.40 12.28
CA ARG A 185 21.59 -28.33 11.39
C ARG A 185 21.43 -29.07 10.06
N GLN A 186 20.64 -30.14 10.04
CA GLN A 186 20.35 -30.92 8.83
C GLN A 186 19.46 -30.16 7.83
N ARG A 187 18.56 -29.29 8.30
CA ARG A 187 17.61 -28.52 7.48
C ARG A 187 18.00 -27.06 7.30
N GLU A 188 19.03 -26.60 8.01
CA GLU A 188 19.53 -25.23 7.92
C GLU A 188 19.79 -24.78 6.47
N PRO A 189 20.48 -25.54 5.59
CA PRO A 189 20.72 -25.10 4.22
C PRO A 189 19.44 -24.91 3.41
N GLN A 190 18.46 -25.80 3.59
CA GLN A 190 17.16 -25.73 2.90
C GLN A 190 16.38 -24.49 3.32
N VAL A 191 16.28 -24.25 4.64
CA VAL A 191 15.55 -23.08 5.17
C VAL A 191 16.23 -21.76 4.78
N VAL A 192 17.56 -21.71 4.79
CA VAL A 192 18.31 -20.51 4.37
C VAL A 192 18.14 -20.26 2.87
N SER A 193 18.14 -21.30 2.03
CA SER A 193 17.85 -21.18 0.60
C SER A 193 16.44 -20.61 0.37
N LEU A 194 15.44 -21.19 1.03
CA LEU A 194 14.04 -20.76 0.93
C LEU A 194 13.83 -19.31 1.42
N ALA A 195 14.52 -18.93 2.51
CA ALA A 195 14.52 -17.55 2.99
C ALA A 195 15.18 -16.59 1.98
N GLY A 196 16.24 -17.03 1.30
CA GLY A 196 16.89 -16.28 0.22
C GLY A 196 15.98 -16.06 -0.98
N GLU A 197 15.23 -17.07 -1.40
CA GLU A 197 14.24 -16.95 -2.48
C GLU A 197 13.12 -15.98 -2.12
N CYS A 198 12.58 -16.09 -0.89
CA CYS A 198 11.61 -15.12 -0.36
C CYS A 198 12.20 -13.71 -0.36
N HIS A 199 13.46 -13.55 0.06
CA HIS A 199 14.13 -12.26 0.13
C HIS A 199 14.27 -11.61 -1.25
N GLU A 200 14.67 -12.39 -2.25
CA GLU A 200 14.82 -11.92 -3.63
C GLU A 200 13.48 -11.47 -4.23
N VAL A 201 12.41 -12.25 -4.03
CA VAL A 201 11.06 -11.91 -4.51
C VAL A 201 10.52 -10.66 -3.83
N LEU A 202 10.61 -10.57 -2.50
CA LEU A 202 10.18 -9.39 -1.74
C LEU A 202 10.95 -8.14 -2.14
N GLY A 203 12.28 -8.25 -2.24
CA GLY A 203 13.15 -7.14 -2.61
C GLY A 203 12.93 -6.67 -4.05
N ALA A 204 12.65 -7.57 -4.98
CA ALA A 204 12.26 -7.22 -6.35
C ALA A 204 10.89 -6.53 -6.38
N PHE A 205 9.89 -7.09 -5.69
CA PHE A 205 8.54 -6.51 -5.64
C PHE A 205 8.54 -5.09 -5.09
N VAL A 206 9.12 -4.85 -3.91
CA VAL A 206 9.03 -3.53 -3.29
C VAL A 206 9.78 -2.47 -4.11
N ARG A 207 10.97 -2.78 -4.62
CA ARG A 207 11.72 -1.83 -5.47
C ARG A 207 10.98 -1.58 -6.79
N GLY A 208 10.44 -2.63 -7.40
CA GLY A 208 9.64 -2.53 -8.61
C GLY A 208 8.40 -1.66 -8.40
N GLN A 209 7.65 -1.92 -7.33
CA GLN A 209 6.42 -1.20 -7.02
C GLN A 209 6.68 0.27 -6.73
N LEU A 210 7.73 0.61 -5.98
CA LEU A 210 8.12 2.00 -5.77
C LEU A 210 8.44 2.72 -7.08
N MET A 211 9.14 2.05 -8.00
CA MET A 211 9.43 2.62 -9.33
C MET A 211 8.16 2.77 -10.18
N VAL A 212 7.23 1.81 -10.12
CA VAL A 212 5.92 1.89 -10.80
C VAL A 212 5.13 3.08 -10.27
N MET A 213 5.03 3.24 -8.94
CA MET A 213 4.31 4.35 -8.31
C MET A 213 4.86 5.72 -8.70
N LEU A 214 6.20 5.86 -8.71
CA LEU A 214 6.85 7.09 -9.14
C LEU A 214 6.64 7.35 -10.64
N ALA A 215 6.80 6.32 -11.48
CA ALA A 215 6.58 6.44 -12.92
C ALA A 215 5.14 6.85 -13.24
N LEU A 216 4.14 6.19 -12.65
CA LEU A 216 2.73 6.53 -12.83
C LEU A 216 2.39 7.89 -12.25
N GLY A 217 2.96 8.25 -11.09
CA GLY A 217 2.81 9.59 -10.53
C GLY A 217 3.26 10.68 -11.51
N VAL A 218 4.40 10.48 -12.17
CA VAL A 218 4.91 11.40 -13.21
C VAL A 218 4.03 11.37 -14.46
N ILE A 219 3.71 10.17 -14.98
CA ILE A 219 2.92 10.00 -16.21
C ILE A 219 1.53 10.63 -16.06
N TYR A 220 0.82 10.34 -14.97
CA TYR A 220 -0.51 10.90 -14.73
C TYR A 220 -0.45 12.39 -14.47
N SER A 221 0.51 12.86 -13.66
CA SER A 221 0.63 14.30 -13.39
C SER A 221 0.95 15.09 -14.66
N ALA A 222 1.95 14.66 -15.42
CA ALA A 222 2.32 15.31 -16.67
C ALA A 222 1.19 15.22 -17.70
N GLY A 223 0.57 14.05 -17.86
CA GLY A 223 -0.55 13.85 -18.79
C GLY A 223 -1.74 14.75 -18.48
N LEU A 224 -2.16 14.83 -17.21
CA LEU A 224 -3.28 15.68 -16.81
C LEU A 224 -2.93 17.18 -16.90
N MET A 225 -1.70 17.57 -16.59
CA MET A 225 -1.22 18.93 -16.80
C MET A 225 -1.18 19.31 -18.28
N LEU A 226 -0.84 18.38 -19.18
CA LEU A 226 -0.86 18.60 -20.63
C LEU A 226 -2.28 18.76 -21.18
N VAL A 227 -3.26 18.06 -20.60
CA VAL A 227 -4.69 18.28 -20.88
C VAL A 227 -5.16 19.66 -20.37
N GLY A 228 -4.41 20.28 -19.46
CA GLY A 228 -4.69 21.58 -18.87
C GLY A 228 -5.45 21.52 -17.55
N LEU A 229 -5.55 20.35 -16.91
CA LEU A 229 -6.26 20.19 -15.64
C LEU A 229 -5.48 20.88 -14.50
N GLU A 230 -6.09 21.85 -13.82
CA GLU A 230 -5.46 22.64 -12.74
C GLU A 230 -5.01 21.74 -11.57
N LEU A 231 -5.83 20.74 -11.24
CA LEU A 231 -5.56 19.73 -10.21
C LEU A 231 -4.75 18.54 -10.75
N GLY A 232 -4.22 18.61 -11.97
CA GLY A 232 -3.55 17.49 -12.64
C GLY A 232 -2.39 16.90 -11.85
N LEU A 233 -1.54 17.74 -11.26
CA LEU A 233 -0.43 17.28 -10.42
C LEU A 233 -0.88 16.64 -9.10
N LEU A 234 -1.90 17.21 -8.42
CA LEU A 234 -2.48 16.64 -7.20
C LEU A 234 -3.01 15.24 -7.49
N ILE A 235 -3.87 15.15 -8.50
CA ILE A 235 -4.60 13.92 -8.84
C ILE A 235 -3.63 12.88 -9.39
N GLY A 236 -2.69 13.28 -10.25
CA GLY A 236 -1.69 12.37 -10.81
C GLY A 236 -0.76 11.78 -9.74
N MET A 237 -0.27 12.60 -8.80
CA MET A 237 0.53 12.14 -7.67
C MET A 237 -0.25 11.20 -6.74
N LEU A 238 -1.50 11.55 -6.39
CA LEU A 238 -2.35 10.71 -5.57
C LEU A 238 -2.68 9.39 -6.26
N ALA A 239 -2.95 9.40 -7.57
CA ALA A 239 -3.15 8.21 -8.38
C ALA A 239 -1.90 7.33 -8.42
N GLY A 240 -0.71 7.91 -8.65
CA GLY A 240 0.56 7.20 -8.61
C GLY A 240 0.88 6.59 -7.24
N LEU A 241 0.60 7.31 -6.15
CA LEU A 241 0.76 6.80 -4.79
C LEU A 241 -0.25 5.68 -4.47
N ALA A 242 -1.50 5.84 -4.89
CA ALA A 242 -2.54 4.83 -4.73
C ALA A 242 -2.28 3.57 -5.56
N ALA A 243 -1.46 3.67 -6.61
CA ALA A 243 -1.00 2.51 -7.39
C ALA A 243 -0.09 1.55 -6.60
N ILE A 244 0.19 1.81 -5.32
CA ILE A 244 0.77 0.78 -4.42
C ILE A 244 -0.07 -0.49 -4.36
N VAL A 245 -1.39 -0.35 -4.55
CA VAL A 245 -2.32 -1.45 -4.80
C VAL A 245 -2.65 -1.46 -6.30
N PRO A 246 -2.51 -2.60 -7.00
CA PRO A 246 -2.84 -2.71 -8.41
C PRO A 246 -4.24 -2.18 -8.72
N TYR A 247 -4.38 -1.45 -9.83
CA TYR A 247 -5.63 -0.83 -10.31
C TYR A 247 -6.22 0.27 -9.44
N MET A 248 -5.85 0.35 -8.16
CA MET A 248 -6.41 1.33 -7.22
C MET A 248 -6.06 2.77 -7.64
N GLY A 249 -4.82 2.98 -8.09
CA GLY A 249 -4.36 4.26 -8.61
C GLY A 249 -5.18 4.76 -9.80
N PHE A 250 -5.48 3.86 -10.74
CA PHE A 250 -6.34 4.16 -11.88
C PHE A 250 -7.78 4.47 -11.44
N ILE A 251 -8.40 3.62 -10.62
CA ILE A 251 -9.81 3.77 -10.20
C ILE A 251 -10.00 5.10 -9.46
N ILE A 252 -9.17 5.37 -8.46
CA ILE A 252 -9.26 6.59 -7.66
C ILE A 252 -8.89 7.81 -8.51
N GLY A 253 -7.81 7.70 -9.29
CA GLY A 253 -7.29 8.78 -10.11
C GLY A 253 -8.25 9.22 -11.21
N ILE A 254 -8.79 8.28 -12.00
CA ILE A 254 -9.69 8.61 -13.11
C ILE A 254 -11.00 9.19 -12.58
N GLY A 255 -11.52 8.65 -11.47
CA GLY A 255 -12.71 9.20 -10.82
C GLY A 255 -12.50 10.65 -10.38
N ALA A 256 -11.42 10.91 -9.65
CA ALA A 256 -11.07 12.26 -9.20
C ALA A 256 -10.84 13.22 -10.39
N ALA A 257 -10.13 12.77 -11.43
CA ALA A 257 -9.81 13.58 -12.60
C ALA A 257 -11.04 13.90 -13.45
N LEU A 258 -11.93 12.93 -13.68
CA LEU A 258 -13.15 13.16 -14.45
C LEU A 258 -14.08 14.12 -13.73
N VAL A 259 -14.25 13.95 -12.42
CA VAL A 259 -15.03 14.88 -11.60
C VAL A 259 -14.43 16.28 -11.71
N ALA A 260 -13.14 16.46 -11.43
CA ALA A 260 -12.47 17.75 -11.56
C ALA A 260 -12.56 18.34 -12.97
N GLY A 261 -12.45 17.50 -14.01
CA GLY A 261 -12.52 17.89 -15.41
C GLY A 261 -13.91 18.37 -15.83
N VAL A 262 -14.99 17.74 -15.35
CA VAL A 262 -16.36 18.21 -15.60
C VAL A 262 -16.53 19.64 -15.09
N PHE A 263 -16.03 19.94 -13.89
CA PHE A 263 -16.16 21.28 -13.29
C PHE A 263 -15.27 22.31 -13.98
N GLN A 264 -14.05 21.94 -14.33
CA GLN A 264 -13.11 22.87 -14.94
C GLN A 264 -13.49 23.19 -16.40
N PHE A 265 -13.91 22.17 -17.17
CA PHE A 265 -14.14 22.29 -18.61
C PHE A 265 -15.62 22.32 -19.00
N GLY A 266 -16.54 22.35 -18.04
CA GLY A 266 -17.99 22.40 -18.30
C GLY A 266 -18.55 21.17 -19.02
N GLY A 267 -17.85 20.03 -18.94
CA GLY A 267 -18.22 18.80 -19.64
C GLY A 267 -17.88 18.78 -21.14
N ASP A 268 -17.00 19.66 -21.62
CA ASP A 268 -16.50 19.59 -22.99
C ASP A 268 -15.86 18.22 -23.27
N LEU A 269 -16.24 17.60 -24.39
CA LEU A 269 -15.87 16.24 -24.72
C LEU A 269 -14.36 16.11 -24.96
N TYR A 270 -13.71 17.15 -25.49
CA TYR A 270 -12.29 17.07 -25.86
C TYR A 270 -11.36 16.93 -24.63
N PRO A 271 -11.41 17.79 -23.61
CA PRO A 271 -10.62 17.59 -22.38
C PRO A 271 -10.99 16.32 -21.62
N MET A 272 -12.28 15.94 -21.61
CA MET A 272 -12.72 14.70 -20.95
C MET A 272 -12.15 13.45 -21.62
N LEU A 273 -12.16 13.38 -22.95
CA LEU A 273 -11.48 12.32 -23.70
C LEU A 273 -9.97 12.33 -23.45
N GLY A 274 -9.36 13.50 -23.33
CA GLY A 274 -7.96 13.64 -22.94
C GLY A 274 -7.64 13.02 -21.58
N ILE A 275 -8.47 13.27 -20.56
CA ILE A 275 -8.33 12.66 -19.22
C ILE A 275 -8.44 11.14 -19.31
N VAL A 276 -9.46 10.62 -19.98
CA VAL A 276 -9.63 9.17 -20.17
C VAL A 276 -8.42 8.59 -20.91
N ALA A 277 -7.94 9.24 -21.96
CA ALA A 277 -6.78 8.81 -22.73
C ALA A 277 -5.51 8.74 -21.85
N VAL A 278 -5.25 9.74 -21.01
CA VAL A 278 -4.11 9.74 -20.08
C VAL A 278 -4.16 8.53 -19.14
N PHE A 279 -5.33 8.24 -18.55
CA PHE A 279 -5.49 7.11 -17.65
C PHE A 279 -5.40 5.76 -18.37
N MET A 280 -5.97 5.64 -19.57
CA MET A 280 -5.89 4.43 -20.39
C MET A 280 -4.46 4.15 -20.85
N VAL A 281 -3.72 5.18 -21.28
CA VAL A 281 -2.30 5.06 -21.63
C VAL A 281 -1.49 4.68 -20.40
N GLY A 282 -1.68 5.36 -19.27
CA GLY A 282 -0.96 5.01 -18.04
C GLY A 282 -1.26 3.60 -17.54
N GLN A 283 -2.52 3.14 -17.62
CA GLN A 283 -2.90 1.77 -17.25
C GLN A 283 -2.31 0.72 -18.21
N ALA A 284 -2.27 1.02 -19.51
CA ALA A 284 -1.60 0.17 -20.50
C ALA A 284 -0.09 0.12 -20.26
N LEU A 285 0.54 1.26 -19.99
CA LEU A 285 1.95 1.34 -19.62
C LEU A 285 2.23 0.58 -18.33
N GLU A 286 1.38 0.69 -17.31
CA GLU A 286 1.47 -0.09 -16.08
C GLU A 286 1.50 -1.59 -16.40
N GLY A 287 0.44 -2.11 -17.03
CA GLY A 287 0.27 -3.54 -17.22
C GLY A 287 1.21 -4.16 -18.26
N MET A 288 1.53 -3.46 -19.34
CA MET A 288 2.30 -4.01 -20.47
C MET A 288 3.80 -3.70 -20.39
N VAL A 289 4.21 -2.63 -19.70
CA VAL A 289 5.60 -2.16 -19.71
C VAL A 289 6.18 -2.09 -18.31
N LEU A 290 5.60 -1.30 -17.42
CA LEU A 290 6.18 -0.99 -16.11
C LEU A 290 6.17 -2.21 -15.20
N THR A 291 5.05 -2.93 -15.07
CA THR A 291 4.98 -4.12 -14.20
C THR A 291 5.92 -5.23 -14.68
N PRO A 292 5.94 -5.63 -15.98
CA PRO A 292 6.89 -6.64 -16.44
C PRO A 292 8.36 -6.20 -16.34
N LEU A 293 8.66 -4.92 -16.59
CA LEU A 293 10.04 -4.41 -16.57
C LEU A 293 10.59 -4.20 -15.16
N LEU A 294 9.76 -3.69 -14.24
CA LEU A 294 10.20 -3.24 -12.91
C LEU A 294 9.93 -4.27 -11.81
N VAL A 295 8.79 -4.98 -11.88
CA VAL A 295 8.38 -5.97 -10.88
C VAL A 295 8.73 -7.38 -11.36
N GLY A 296 8.60 -7.65 -12.66
CA GLY A 296 8.94 -8.92 -13.31
C GLY A 296 7.90 -10.02 -13.11
N ASP A 297 8.03 -11.10 -13.90
CA ASP A 297 7.16 -12.29 -13.83
C ASP A 297 7.39 -13.16 -12.58
N ARG A 298 8.37 -12.80 -11.73
CA ARG A 298 8.85 -13.65 -10.63
C ARG A 298 7.81 -13.94 -9.55
N ILE A 299 6.78 -13.10 -9.45
CA ILE A 299 5.72 -13.26 -8.46
C ILE A 299 4.74 -14.37 -8.88
N GLY A 300 4.56 -14.59 -10.19
CA GLY A 300 3.76 -15.71 -10.73
C GLY A 300 2.32 -15.81 -10.21
N LEU A 301 1.79 -14.73 -9.62
CA LEU A 301 0.45 -14.71 -9.04
C LEU A 301 -0.58 -14.50 -10.16
N HIS A 302 -1.55 -15.41 -10.24
CA HIS A 302 -2.72 -15.21 -11.08
C HIS A 302 -3.49 -13.95 -10.61
N PRO A 303 -4.07 -13.11 -11.50
CA PRO A 303 -4.77 -11.89 -11.10
C PRO A 303 -5.86 -12.11 -10.04
N VAL A 304 -6.56 -13.24 -10.11
CA VAL A 304 -7.57 -13.64 -9.10
C VAL A 304 -6.94 -13.83 -7.71
N ALA A 305 -5.73 -14.39 -7.63
CA ALA A 305 -5.02 -14.56 -6.36
C ALA A 305 -4.60 -13.20 -5.78
N VAL A 306 -4.23 -12.24 -6.63
CA VAL A 306 -3.94 -10.86 -6.21
C VAL A 306 -5.17 -10.19 -5.61
N ILE A 307 -6.32 -10.26 -6.31
CA ILE A 307 -7.59 -9.70 -5.82
C ILE A 307 -7.97 -10.36 -4.49
N PHE A 308 -7.90 -11.68 -4.41
CA PHE A 308 -8.19 -12.42 -3.18
C PHE A 308 -7.26 -11.99 -2.04
N ALA A 309 -5.95 -11.89 -2.28
CA ALA A 309 -4.99 -11.47 -1.27
C ALA A 309 -5.30 -10.07 -0.73
N ILE A 310 -5.64 -9.12 -1.61
CA ILE A 310 -6.01 -7.75 -1.22
C ILE A 310 -7.28 -7.76 -0.36
N LEU A 311 -8.31 -8.48 -0.77
CA LEU A 311 -9.58 -8.56 -0.03
C LEU A 311 -9.39 -9.26 1.33
N ALA A 312 -8.67 -10.37 1.36
CA ALA A 312 -8.37 -11.11 2.59
C ALA A 312 -7.49 -10.29 3.53
N GLY A 313 -6.45 -9.62 3.00
CA GLY A 313 -5.60 -8.72 3.78
C GLY A 313 -6.41 -7.56 4.38
N GLY A 314 -7.27 -6.93 3.56
CA GLY A 314 -8.15 -5.85 4.00
C GLY A 314 -9.09 -6.25 5.13
N GLU A 315 -9.67 -7.44 5.08
CA GLU A 315 -10.55 -7.94 6.13
C GLU A 315 -9.77 -8.27 7.43
N LEU A 316 -8.57 -8.86 7.30
CA LEU A 316 -7.81 -9.34 8.47
C LEU A 316 -7.04 -8.23 9.20
N PHE A 317 -6.49 -7.26 8.49
CA PHE A 317 -5.59 -6.24 9.04
C PHE A 317 -5.89 -4.83 8.52
N GLY A 318 -7.08 -4.60 7.95
CA GLY A 318 -7.50 -3.29 7.44
C GLY A 318 -6.60 -2.77 6.34
N PHE A 319 -6.35 -1.45 6.35
CA PHE A 319 -5.50 -0.79 5.36
C PHE A 319 -4.08 -1.35 5.31
N THR A 320 -3.49 -1.68 6.46
CA THR A 320 -2.15 -2.29 6.50
C THR A 320 -2.14 -3.68 5.88
N GLY A 321 -3.22 -4.45 6.02
CA GLY A 321 -3.36 -5.73 5.37
C GLY A 321 -3.44 -5.63 3.85
N VAL A 322 -4.18 -4.64 3.33
CA VAL A 322 -4.19 -4.33 1.88
C VAL A 322 -2.79 -4.03 1.36
N LEU A 323 -2.04 -3.20 2.10
CA LEU A 323 -0.67 -2.80 1.74
C LEU A 323 0.31 -3.98 1.70
N LEU A 324 0.18 -4.89 2.66
CA LEU A 324 1.07 -6.05 2.81
C LEU A 324 0.60 -7.30 2.07
N ALA A 325 -0.62 -7.29 1.51
CA ALA A 325 -1.25 -8.44 0.88
C ALA A 325 -0.38 -9.08 -0.22
N LEU A 326 0.12 -8.27 -1.15
CA LEU A 326 0.94 -8.73 -2.27
C LEU A 326 2.31 -9.29 -1.83
N PRO A 327 3.11 -8.58 -1.01
CA PRO A 327 4.33 -9.14 -0.44
C PRO A 327 4.11 -10.48 0.26
N VAL A 328 3.07 -10.57 1.10
CA VAL A 328 2.75 -11.79 1.84
C VAL A 328 2.31 -12.90 0.89
N ALA A 329 1.46 -12.60 -0.09
CA ALA A 329 1.04 -13.56 -1.10
C ALA A 329 2.21 -14.11 -1.92
N ALA A 330 3.19 -13.26 -2.25
CA ALA A 330 4.39 -13.66 -2.95
C ALA A 330 5.24 -14.65 -2.11
N VAL A 331 5.42 -14.37 -0.82
CA VAL A 331 6.10 -15.30 0.11
C VAL A 331 5.34 -16.62 0.23
N ILE A 332 4.02 -16.56 0.40
CA ILE A 332 3.17 -17.76 0.46
C ILE A 332 3.31 -18.60 -0.82
N MET A 333 3.35 -17.97 -1.99
CA MET A 333 3.56 -18.67 -3.27
C MET A 333 4.92 -19.40 -3.34
N VAL A 334 5.99 -18.77 -2.87
CA VAL A 334 7.32 -19.41 -2.79
C VAL A 334 7.26 -20.62 -1.86
N LEU A 335 6.66 -20.48 -0.68
CA LEU A 335 6.48 -21.58 0.27
C LEU A 335 5.63 -22.71 -0.31
N LEU A 336 4.51 -22.39 -0.97
CA LEU A 336 3.62 -23.37 -1.58
C LEU A 336 4.30 -24.14 -2.71
N ARG A 337 5.10 -23.47 -3.54
CA ARG A 337 5.89 -24.13 -4.59
C ARG A 337 6.85 -25.15 -3.98
N HIS A 338 7.58 -24.75 -2.93
CA HIS A 338 8.51 -25.64 -2.25
C HIS A 338 7.80 -26.83 -1.56
N VAL A 339 6.65 -26.59 -0.92
CA VAL A 339 5.82 -27.65 -0.33
C VAL A 339 5.30 -28.61 -1.40
N HIS A 340 4.90 -28.09 -2.55
CA HIS A 340 4.44 -28.90 -3.67
C HIS A 340 5.57 -29.76 -4.26
N ASP A 341 6.79 -29.22 -4.37
CA ASP A 341 7.95 -29.96 -4.85
C ASP A 341 8.32 -31.07 -3.86
N LEU A 342 8.35 -30.77 -2.56
CA LEU A 342 8.51 -31.78 -1.49
C LEU A 342 7.42 -32.85 -1.52
N TYR A 343 6.17 -32.48 -1.82
CA TYR A 343 5.08 -33.44 -1.95
C TYR A 343 5.31 -34.38 -3.14
N LYS A 344 5.75 -33.85 -4.29
CA LYS A 344 6.05 -34.66 -5.48
C LYS A 344 7.25 -35.58 -5.30
N GLU A 345 8.24 -35.16 -4.51
CA GLU A 345 9.39 -35.98 -4.15
C GLU A 345 9.09 -36.99 -3.03
N SER A 346 7.93 -36.89 -2.37
CA SER A 346 7.58 -37.79 -1.28
C SER A 346 7.09 -39.15 -1.77
N ASP A 347 7.38 -40.19 -0.99
CA ASP A 347 6.90 -41.56 -1.22
C ASP A 347 5.36 -41.63 -1.35
N MET A 348 4.65 -40.69 -0.72
CA MET A 348 3.19 -40.57 -0.84
C MET A 348 2.70 -40.23 -2.25
N TYR A 349 3.51 -39.51 -3.05
CA TYR A 349 3.17 -39.15 -4.42
C TYR A 349 3.76 -40.13 -5.44
N ALA A 350 4.98 -40.62 -5.21
CA ALA A 350 5.64 -41.59 -6.09
C ALA A 350 4.85 -42.92 -6.18
N GLY A 351 4.11 -43.27 -5.13
CA GLY A 351 3.46 -44.56 -4.99
C GLY A 351 4.51 -45.65 -4.75
N ASP A 352 4.21 -46.60 -3.86
CA ASP A 352 5.02 -47.83 -3.78
C ASP A 352 4.92 -48.54 -5.13
N VAL A 353 5.93 -48.35 -5.98
CA VAL A 353 6.16 -49.25 -7.10
C VAL A 353 6.74 -50.51 -6.46
N ASP A 354 5.86 -51.48 -6.22
CA ASP A 354 6.27 -52.84 -5.86
C ASP A 354 7.31 -53.30 -6.90
N PRO A 355 8.58 -53.57 -6.51
CA PRO A 355 9.61 -54.00 -7.45
C PRO A 355 9.32 -55.39 -8.04
N ASP A 356 8.33 -56.11 -7.50
CA ASP A 356 8.03 -57.50 -7.82
C ASP A 356 6.74 -57.70 -8.68
N LEU A 357 6.20 -56.64 -9.32
CA LEU A 357 5.09 -56.74 -10.30
C LEU A 357 5.52 -56.62 -11.77
#